data_AF-A0A4R0XID6-F1
#
_entry.id   AF-A0A4R0XID6-F1
#
_cell.length_a   1.000
_cell.length_b   1.000
_cell.length_c   1.000
_cell.angle_alpha   90.00
_cell.angle_beta   90.00
_cell.angle_gamma   90.00
#
_symmetry.space_group_name_H-M   'P 1'
#
loop_
_entity.id
_entity.type
_entity.pdbx_description
1 polymer ?
#
loop_
_entity_poly.entity_id
_entity_poly.type
_entity_poly.pdbx_seq_one_letter_code
_entity_poly.pdbx_strand_id
1 'polypeptide(L)'
;MKKTFNTNKEMIAKLQKRGLIINDDSNVFVFNNYVNLIYIYSRPFYDVENQKYTKEINVKELIKINKIDIKIQSALFSRIMIIEGKIRTVLAAQIAREIKPHRAQTN
;
A
#
# COMPACT_ATOMS: atom_id res chain seq x y z
N MET A 1 19.15 20.44 8.38
CA MET A 1 19.45 20.26 6.94
C MET A 1 18.15 20.16 6.16
N LYS A 2 17.90 21.04 5.18
CA LYS A 2 16.77 20.90 4.25
C LYS A 2 16.99 19.62 3.44
N LYS A 3 16.07 18.65 3.54
CA LYS A 3 16.07 17.47 2.67
C LYS A 3 15.89 17.97 1.24
N THR A 4 16.93 17.88 0.42
CA THR A 4 16.82 18.13 -1.02
C THR A 4 15.91 17.07 -1.61
N PHE A 5 14.84 17.51 -2.26
CA PHE A 5 14.01 16.63 -3.06
C PHE A 5 14.87 16.17 -4.24
N ASN A 6 15.29 14.91 -4.23
CA ASN A 6 15.97 14.34 -5.39
C ASN A 6 14.98 14.33 -6.55
N THR A 7 15.40 14.82 -7.71
CA THR A 7 14.61 14.67 -8.94
C THR A 7 14.51 13.18 -9.31
N ASN A 8 13.46 12.78 -10.03
CA ASN A 8 13.27 11.38 -10.45
C ASN A 8 14.54 10.80 -11.13
N LYS A 9 15.26 11.63 -11.89
CA LYS A 9 16.52 11.26 -12.56
C LYS A 9 17.65 10.95 -11.58
N GLU A 10 17.87 11.79 -10.57
CA GLU A 10 18.91 11.56 -9.54
C GLU A 10 18.62 10.29 -8.73
N MET A 11 17.34 10.00 -8.50
CA MET A 11 16.90 8.81 -7.80
C MET A 11 17.10 7.55 -8.62
N ILE A 12 16.74 7.58 -9.91
CA ILE A 12 17.03 6.50 -10.87
C ILE A 12 18.52 6.21 -10.91
N ALA A 13 19.35 7.24 -11.07
CA ALA A 13 20.80 7.10 -11.11
C ALA A 13 21.36 6.48 -9.82
N LYS A 14 20.85 6.91 -8.65
CA LYS A 14 21.26 6.35 -7.36
C LYS A 14 20.90 4.87 -7.21
N LEU A 15 19.74 4.46 -7.70
CA LEU A 15 19.28 3.07 -7.64
C LEU A 15 20.04 2.17 -8.61
N GLN A 16 20.28 2.63 -9.84
CA GLN A 16 21.12 1.93 -10.80
C GLN A 16 22.55 1.76 -10.26
N LYS A 17 23.12 2.79 -9.62
CA LYS A 17 24.43 2.71 -8.94
C LYS A 17 24.47 1.65 -7.84
N ARG A 18 23.33 1.35 -7.21
CA ARG A 18 23.20 0.31 -6.17
C ARG A 18 22.95 -1.09 -6.74
N GLY A 19 22.83 -1.22 -8.06
CA GLY A 19 22.63 -2.50 -8.75
C GLY A 19 21.17 -2.79 -9.15
N LEU A 20 20.24 -1.83 -9.05
CA LEU A 20 18.87 -2.02 -9.52
C LEU A 20 18.79 -1.85 -11.04
N ILE A 21 18.22 -2.84 -11.73
CA ILE A 21 18.08 -2.78 -13.20
C ILE A 21 16.83 -1.96 -13.55
N ILE A 22 17.05 -0.80 -14.18
CA ILE A 22 16.01 0.12 -14.65
C ILE A 22 16.22 0.35 -16.15
N ASN A 23 15.38 -0.27 -16.98
CA ASN A 23 15.53 -0.31 -18.44
C ASN A 23 14.59 0.65 -19.20
N ASP A 24 13.67 1.33 -18.52
CA ASP A 24 12.57 2.06 -19.15
C ASP A 24 12.40 3.43 -18.48
N ASP A 25 12.62 4.51 -19.22
CA ASP A 25 12.55 5.91 -18.77
C ASP A 25 11.10 6.42 -18.60
N SER A 26 10.11 5.58 -18.92
CA SER A 26 8.71 6.00 -19.00
C SER A 26 7.97 5.79 -17.66
N ASN A 27 7.81 6.87 -16.88
CA ASN A 27 6.75 7.06 -15.88
C ASN A 27 6.62 6.07 -14.71
N VAL A 28 7.58 5.16 -14.50
CA VAL A 28 7.48 4.11 -13.47
C VAL A 28 7.34 4.66 -12.04
N PHE A 29 7.77 5.89 -11.79
CA PHE A 29 7.73 6.54 -10.48
C PHE A 29 6.61 7.58 -10.38
N VAL A 30 5.35 7.14 -10.47
CA VAL A 30 4.26 7.91 -9.86
C VAL A 30 4.54 7.89 -8.35
N PHE A 31 4.93 9.05 -7.83
CA PHE A 31 5.56 9.30 -6.53
C PHE A 31 4.92 8.56 -5.34
N ASN A 32 3.62 8.23 -5.41
CA ASN A 32 2.88 7.54 -4.34
C ASN A 32 3.26 6.06 -4.13
N ASN A 33 3.71 5.33 -5.15
CA ASN A 33 4.07 3.91 -4.99
C ASN A 33 5.58 3.66 -4.89
N TYR A 34 6.39 4.72 -5.02
CA TYR A 34 7.85 4.62 -5.01
C TYR A 34 8.42 4.14 -3.68
N VAL A 35 7.91 4.71 -2.58
CA VAL A 35 8.37 4.37 -1.23
C VAL A 35 8.14 2.89 -0.96
N ASN A 36 6.98 2.36 -1.35
CA ASN A 36 6.67 0.94 -1.15
C ASN A 36 7.57 0.06 -2.04
N LEU A 37 7.75 0.42 -3.31
CA LEU A 37 8.62 -0.31 -4.24
C LEU A 37 10.06 -0.45 -3.72
N ILE A 38 10.65 0.62 -3.20
CA ILE A 38 12.03 0.60 -2.73
C ILE A 38 12.15 0.13 -1.28
N TYR A 39 11.38 0.66 -0.35
CA TYR A 39 11.59 0.34 1.07
C TYR A 39 10.93 -0.96 1.52
N ILE A 40 9.84 -1.37 0.88
CA ILE A 40 9.08 -2.55 1.30
C ILE A 40 9.44 -3.72 0.40
N TYR A 41 9.21 -3.61 -0.91
CA TYR A 41 9.35 -4.76 -1.81
C TYR A 41 10.79 -5.01 -2.26
N SER A 42 11.66 -3.99 -2.28
CA SER A 42 13.07 -4.20 -2.64
C SER A 42 13.96 -4.60 -1.46
N ARG A 43 13.49 -4.41 -0.22
CA ARG A 43 14.26 -4.70 1.01
C ARG A 43 14.74 -6.15 1.13
N PRO A 44 13.95 -7.18 0.78
CA PRO A 44 14.43 -8.57 0.80
C PRO A 44 15.63 -8.82 -0.13
N PHE A 45 15.81 -7.95 -1.13
CA PHE A 45 16.86 -8.05 -2.13
C PHE A 45 17.96 -7.00 -1.91
N TYR A 46 17.91 -6.23 -0.82
CA TYR A 46 18.83 -5.15 -0.53
C TYR A 46 19.71 -5.49 0.68
N ASP A 47 21.01 -5.56 0.44
CA ASP A 47 22.02 -5.65 1.48
C ASP A 47 22.26 -4.26 2.08
N VAL A 48 21.90 -4.13 3.36
CA VAL A 48 22.03 -2.86 4.09
C VAL A 48 23.50 -2.54 4.40
N GLU A 49 24.32 -3.56 4.67
CA GLU A 49 25.74 -3.39 5.02
C GLU A 49 26.54 -2.95 3.80
N ASN A 50 26.31 -3.61 2.67
CA ASN A 50 26.99 -3.30 1.40
C ASN A 50 26.30 -2.21 0.58
N GLN A 51 25.14 -1.71 1.05
CA GLN A 51 24.29 -0.74 0.37
C GLN A 51 23.94 -1.10 -1.08
N LYS A 52 23.88 -2.39 -1.40
CA LYS A 52 23.72 -2.92 -2.77
C LYS A 52 22.60 -3.93 -2.85
N TYR A 53 22.05 -4.09 -4.04
CA TYR A 53 21.12 -5.19 -4.31
C TYR A 53 21.88 -6.52 -4.41
N THR A 54 21.41 -7.54 -3.70
CA THR A 54 22.03 -8.87 -3.63
C THR A 54 21.73 -9.73 -4.86
N LYS A 55 20.75 -9.32 -5.66
CA LYS A 55 20.35 -9.95 -6.91
C LYS A 55 20.11 -8.89 -7.98
N GLU A 56 20.28 -9.28 -9.23
CA GLU A 56 19.90 -8.50 -10.41
C GLU A 56 18.37 -8.41 -10.51
N ILE A 57 17.75 -7.62 -9.63
CA ILE A 57 16.31 -7.40 -9.62
C ILE A 57 15.97 -6.23 -10.54
N ASN A 58 14.94 -6.41 -11.37
CA ASN A 58 14.46 -5.34 -12.23
C ASN A 58 13.25 -4.63 -11.62
N VAL A 59 13.04 -3.38 -12.00
CA VAL A 59 11.90 -2.60 -11.49
C VAL A 59 10.55 -3.20 -11.91
N LYS A 60 10.49 -3.87 -13.07
CA LYS A 60 9.27 -4.54 -13.56
C LYS A 60 8.82 -5.66 -12.60
N GLU A 61 9.73 -6.37 -11.97
CA GLU A 61 9.48 -7.40 -10.97
C GLU A 61 8.97 -6.80 -9.67
N LEU A 62 9.59 -5.72 -9.20
CA LEU A 62 9.10 -4.98 -8.02
C LEU A 62 7.66 -4.48 -8.24
N ILE A 63 7.33 -3.99 -9.45
CA ILE A 63 5.96 -3.61 -9.80
C ILE A 63 5.00 -4.81 -9.75
N LYS A 64 5.42 -5.99 -10.22
CA LYS A 64 4.59 -7.20 -10.16
C LYS A 64 4.28 -7.57 -8.70
N ILE A 65 5.27 -7.50 -7.82
CA ILE A 65 5.09 -7.76 -6.37
C ILE A 65 4.09 -6.76 -5.78
N ASN A 66 4.28 -5.46 -6.03
CA ASN A 66 3.35 -4.43 -5.57
C ASN A 66 1.91 -4.66 -6.07
N LYS A 67 1.74 -5.05 -7.34
CA LYS A 67 0.41 -5.37 -7.90
C LYS A 67 -0.24 -6.57 -7.21
N ILE A 68 0.54 -7.58 -6.83
CA ILE A 68 0.02 -8.73 -6.08
C ILE A 68 -0.42 -8.28 -4.68
N ASP A 69 0.39 -7.49 -3.99
CA ASP A 69 0.06 -7.00 -2.65
C ASP A 69 -1.23 -6.16 -2.64
N ILE A 70 -1.39 -5.23 -3.59
CA ILE A 70 -2.63 -4.46 -3.76
C ILE A 70 -3.84 -5.38 -3.95
N LYS A 71 -3.70 -6.47 -4.72
CA LYS A 71 -4.79 -7.44 -4.91
C LYS A 71 -5.12 -8.19 -3.61
N ILE A 72 -4.10 -8.60 -2.85
CA ILE A 72 -4.29 -9.27 -1.55
C ILE A 72 -4.98 -8.32 -0.57
N GLN A 73 -4.48 -7.10 -0.44
CA GLN A 73 -5.08 -6.07 0.41
C GLN A 73 -6.53 -5.81 0.02
N SER A 74 -6.82 -5.63 -1.27
CA SER A 74 -8.19 -5.43 -1.76
C SER A 74 -9.10 -6.61 -1.41
N ALA A 75 -8.63 -7.85 -1.61
CA ALA A 75 -9.38 -9.04 -1.25
C ALA A 75 -9.66 -9.12 0.26
N LEU A 76 -8.66 -8.83 1.11
CA LEU A 76 -8.83 -8.84 2.56
C LEU A 76 -9.75 -7.72 3.05
N PHE A 77 -9.54 -6.48 2.58
CA PHE A 77 -10.37 -5.34 2.94
C PHE A 77 -11.83 -5.56 2.58
N SER A 78 -12.11 -6.16 1.41
CA SER A 78 -13.49 -6.49 1.03
C SER A 78 -14.19 -7.40 2.05
N ARG A 79 -13.46 -8.38 2.62
CA ARG A 79 -13.99 -9.29 3.63
C ARG A 79 -14.18 -8.60 4.98
N ILE A 80 -13.22 -7.76 5.39
CA ILE A 80 -13.31 -6.96 6.61
C ILE A 80 -14.54 -6.04 6.56
N MET A 81 -14.74 -5.34 5.44
CA MET A 81 -15.90 -4.45 5.24
C MET A 81 -17.24 -5.19 5.33
N ILE A 82 -17.32 -6.42 4.79
CA ILE A 82 -18.52 -7.25 4.89
C ILE A 82 -18.80 -7.62 6.35
N ILE A 83 -17.77 -8.03 7.10
CA ILE A 83 -17.90 -8.40 8.51
C ILE A 83 -18.33 -7.18 9.33
N GLU A 84 -17.67 -6.03 9.10
CA GLU A 84 -18.00 -4.77 9.75
C GLU A 84 -19.46 -4.37 9.50
N GLY A 85 -19.92 -4.48 8.24
CA GLY A 85 -21.31 -4.22 7.87
C GLY A 85 -22.28 -5.09 8.66
N LYS A 86 -22.01 -6.40 8.78
CA LYS A 86 -22.83 -7.32 9.57
C LYS A 86 -22.88 -6.94 11.05
N ILE A 87 -21.74 -6.60 11.64
CA ILE A 87 -21.66 -6.16 13.04
C ILE A 87 -22.50 -4.90 13.25
N ARG A 88 -22.34 -3.89 12.37
CA ARG A 88 -23.13 -2.65 12.42
C ARG A 88 -24.62 -2.92 12.34
N THR A 89 -25.07 -3.84 11.48
CA THR A 89 -26.48 -4.22 11.38
C THR A 89 -27.01 -4.85 12.67
N VAL A 90 -26.27 -5.76 13.29
CA VAL A 90 -26.69 -6.39 14.56
C VAL A 90 -26.80 -5.35 15.67
N LEU A 91 -25.80 -4.47 15.79
CA LEU A 91 -25.80 -3.40 16.78
C LEU A 91 -26.97 -2.42 16.54
N ALA A 92 -27.20 -2.01 15.29
CA ALA A 92 -28.32 -1.13 14.95
C ALA A 92 -29.67 -1.77 15.31
N ALA A 93 -29.84 -3.08 15.07
CA ALA A 93 -31.05 -3.80 15.43
C ALA A 93 -31.23 -3.98 16.95
N GLN A 94 -30.14 -4.03 17.73
CA GLN A 94 -30.20 -4.00 19.19
C GLN A 94 -30.63 -2.62 19.68
N ILE A 95 -29.97 -1.56 19.21
CA ILE A 95 -30.30 -0.18 19.55
C ILE A 95 -31.76 0.15 19.18
N ALA A 96 -32.22 -0.25 17.99
CA ALA A 96 -33.60 -0.03 17.56
C ALA A 96 -34.65 -0.73 18.45
N ARG A 97 -34.29 -1.84 19.10
CA ARG A 97 -35.18 -2.53 20.06
C ARG A 97 -35.21 -1.83 21.42
N GLU A 98 -34.12 -1.21 21.82
CA GLU A 98 -34.02 -0.45 23.09
C GLU A 98 -34.70 0.92 22.97
N ILE A 99 -34.67 1.52 21.79
CA ILE A 99 -35.43 2.74 21.48
C ILE A 99 -36.91 2.34 21.28
N LYS A 100 -37.69 2.29 22.38
CA LYS A 100 -39.16 2.19 22.30
C LYS A 100 -39.72 3.28 21.37
N PRO A 101 -40.76 2.99 20.56
CA PRO A 101 -41.41 4.01 19.76
C PRO A 101 -42.02 5.09 20.68
N HIS A 102 -41.40 6.27 20.75
CA HIS A 102 -41.93 7.47 21.41
C HIS A 102 -43.21 8.03 20.73
N ARG A 103 -43.90 7.25 19.89
CA ARG A 103 -45.05 7.68 19.08
C ARG A 103 -46.33 6.86 19.35
N ALA A 104 -46.50 6.32 20.55
CA ALA A 104 -47.72 5.61 20.93
C ALA A 104 -48.31 6.08 22.28
N GLN A 105 -48.03 7.32 22.69
CA GLN A 105 -48.62 7.94 23.89
C GLN A 105 -48.89 9.43 23.65
N THR A 106 -49.77 9.73 22.70
CA THR A 106 -50.55 10.97 22.67
C THR A 106 -51.93 10.61 22.13
N ASN A 107 -52.79 10.15 23.04
CA ASN A 107 -54.24 10.27 22.94
C ASN A 107 -54.66 11.45 23.81
#